data_AF-A0A917K7Z3-F1
#
_entry.id   AF-A0A917K7Z3-F1
#
_cell.length_a   1.000
_cell.length_b   1.000
_cell.length_c   1.000
_cell.angle_alpha   90.00
_cell.angle_beta   90.00
_cell.angle_gamma   90.00
#
_symmetry.space_group_name_H-M   'P 1'
#
loop_
_entity.id
_entity.type
_entity.pdbx_description
1 polymer ?
#
loop_
_entity_poly.entity_id
_entity_poly.type
_entity_poly.pdbx_seq_one_letter_code
_entity_poly.pdbx_strand_id
1 'polypeptide(L)'
;MAPIIRTALTLLLGAAPMVGASANPLAGTWRATQGGQSVEITLSPDGAFARRDRAPDGTAMTVSGHWTLNGSGPWLRLVVEDWAPRRACGLFGCTDIRMLPGETYRYILRDGDRLMLEDTGGRTEFQRAS
;
A
#
# COMPACT_ATOMS: atom_id res chain seq x y z
N MET A 1 -36.59 -59.33 16.74
CA MET A 1 -35.33 -58.92 17.39
C MET A 1 -34.55 -58.10 16.37
N ALA A 2 -34.19 -56.87 16.73
CA ALA A 2 -33.93 -55.75 15.83
C ALA A 2 -32.66 -55.87 14.94
N PRO A 3 -32.63 -55.21 13.76
CA PRO A 3 -31.46 -55.16 12.89
C PRO A 3 -30.44 -54.11 13.35
N ILE A 4 -29.16 -54.48 13.46
CA ILE A 4 -28.08 -53.53 13.74
C ILE A 4 -27.57 -52.95 12.41
N ILE A 5 -28.09 -51.77 12.12
CA ILE A 5 -27.67 -50.87 11.04
C ILE A 5 -26.23 -50.42 11.33
N ARG A 6 -25.26 -50.88 10.53
CA ARG A 6 -23.91 -50.31 10.51
C ARG A 6 -23.95 -49.04 9.66
N THR A 7 -24.21 -47.91 10.32
CA THR A 7 -24.19 -46.58 9.72
C THR A 7 -22.76 -46.26 9.30
N ALA A 8 -22.51 -46.25 7.99
CA ALA A 8 -21.29 -45.72 7.41
C ALA A 8 -21.28 -44.19 7.61
N LEU A 9 -20.34 -43.68 8.39
CA LEU A 9 -20.11 -42.26 8.58
C LEU A 9 -19.27 -41.76 7.40
N THR A 10 -19.93 -41.38 6.30
CA THR A 10 -19.28 -40.71 5.16
C THR A 10 -18.85 -39.31 5.60
N LEU A 11 -17.55 -39.11 5.86
CA LEU A 11 -16.95 -37.77 5.92
C LEU A 11 -17.01 -37.17 4.51
N LEU A 12 -18.10 -36.45 4.21
CA LEU A 12 -18.10 -35.47 3.15
C LEU A 12 -17.24 -34.28 3.61
N LEU A 13 -15.94 -34.33 3.27
CA LEU A 13 -15.14 -33.12 3.16
C LEU A 13 -15.78 -32.26 2.06
N GLY A 14 -16.70 -31.40 2.46
CA GLY A 14 -17.17 -30.32 1.62
C GLY A 14 -15.97 -29.44 1.29
N ALA A 15 -15.48 -29.55 0.06
CA ALA A 15 -14.62 -28.54 -0.53
C ALA A 15 -15.45 -27.26 -0.60
N ALA A 16 -15.38 -26.45 0.45
CA ALA A 16 -15.87 -25.09 0.40
C ALA A 16 -15.11 -24.43 -0.77
N PRO A 17 -15.81 -23.82 -1.75
CA PRO A 17 -15.12 -23.02 -2.75
C PRO A 17 -14.39 -21.93 -1.98
N MET A 18 -13.06 -21.95 -2.04
CA MET A 18 -12.25 -20.81 -1.62
C MET A 18 -12.63 -19.69 -2.58
N VAL A 19 -13.65 -18.91 -2.23
CA VAL A 19 -13.88 -17.60 -2.82
C VAL A 19 -12.65 -16.81 -2.40
N GLY A 20 -11.62 -16.83 -3.24
CA GLY A 20 -10.42 -16.06 -3.03
C GLY A 20 -10.84 -14.63 -2.79
N ALA A 21 -10.53 -14.08 -1.61
CA ALA A 21 -10.57 -12.65 -1.42
C ALA A 21 -9.77 -12.06 -2.59
N SER A 22 -10.42 -11.34 -3.50
CA SER A 22 -9.69 -10.70 -4.58
C SER A 22 -8.71 -9.75 -3.90
N ALA A 23 -7.42 -10.02 -4.05
CA ALA A 23 -6.40 -9.13 -3.53
C ALA A 23 -6.69 -7.74 -4.09
N ASN A 24 -6.72 -6.73 -3.23
CA ASN A 24 -6.97 -5.36 -3.66
C ASN A 24 -5.97 -5.03 -4.80
N PRO A 25 -6.42 -4.59 -5.98
CA PRO A 25 -5.54 -4.46 -7.14
C PRO A 25 -4.47 -3.37 -6.97
N LEU A 26 -4.65 -2.47 -5.98
CA LEU A 26 -3.63 -1.51 -5.57
C LEU A 26 -2.54 -2.12 -4.70
N ALA A 27 -2.76 -3.29 -4.11
CA ALA A 27 -1.75 -3.95 -3.32
C ALA A 27 -0.52 -4.28 -4.18
N GLY A 28 0.66 -4.16 -3.59
CA GLY A 28 1.96 -4.32 -4.23
C GLY A 28 2.83 -3.07 -4.16
N THR A 29 3.98 -3.15 -4.82
CA THR A 29 4.99 -2.08 -4.85
C THR A 29 4.89 -1.29 -6.15
N TRP A 30 4.93 0.03 -6.02
CA TRP A 30 4.77 1.01 -7.08
C TRP A 30 5.92 1.99 -7.04
N ARG A 31 6.48 2.33 -8.20
CA ARG A 31 7.63 3.21 -8.31
C ARG A 31 7.41 4.31 -9.34
N ALA A 32 7.73 5.54 -8.97
CA ALA A 32 7.80 6.69 -9.85
C ALA A 32 9.22 7.28 -9.82
N THR A 33 9.70 7.77 -10.95
CA THR A 33 10.99 8.45 -11.07
C THR A 33 10.81 9.70 -11.92
N GLN A 34 11.20 10.87 -11.40
CA GLN A 34 11.12 12.14 -12.11
C GLN A 34 12.26 13.06 -11.68
N GLY A 35 12.98 13.65 -12.65
CA GLY A 35 14.04 14.63 -12.35
C GLY A 35 15.17 14.12 -11.43
N GLY A 36 15.45 12.81 -11.44
CA GLY A 36 16.43 12.17 -10.54
C GLY A 36 15.89 11.85 -9.14
N GLN A 37 14.70 12.33 -8.79
CA GLN A 37 13.97 11.88 -7.60
C GLN A 37 13.27 10.57 -7.92
N SER A 38 13.21 9.66 -6.94
CA SER A 38 12.39 8.44 -7.03
C SER A 38 11.53 8.27 -5.80
N VAL A 39 10.32 7.78 -5.99
CA VAL A 39 9.38 7.42 -4.94
C VAL A 39 8.98 5.98 -5.14
N GLU A 40 9.08 5.17 -4.10
CA GLU A 40 8.57 3.80 -4.07
C GLU A 40 7.55 3.67 -2.95
N ILE A 41 6.35 3.19 -3.25
CA ILE A 41 5.30 2.93 -2.27
C ILE A 41 4.86 1.47 -2.36
N THR A 42 4.85 0.78 -1.22
CA THR A 42 4.29 -0.55 -1.07
C THR A 42 2.98 -0.45 -0.31
N LEU A 43 1.91 -0.93 -0.93
CA LEU A 43 0.58 -1.06 -0.32
C LEU A 43 0.38 -2.54 0.01
N SER A 44 0.50 -2.92 1.28
CA SER A 44 0.33 -4.30 1.71
C SER A 44 -1.16 -4.68 1.72
N PRO A 45 -1.52 -5.93 1.38
CA PRO A 45 -2.92 -6.38 1.36
C PRO A 45 -3.64 -6.29 2.72
N ASP A 46 -2.89 -6.26 3.82
CA ASP A 46 -3.37 -6.13 5.20
C ASP A 46 -3.69 -4.69 5.62
N GLY A 47 -3.48 -3.72 4.72
CA GLY A 47 -3.74 -2.30 4.99
C GLY A 47 -2.53 -1.54 5.52
N ALA A 48 -1.34 -2.15 5.65
CA ALA A 48 -0.11 -1.40 5.94
C ALA A 48 0.47 -0.77 4.67
N PHE A 49 1.14 0.39 4.78
CA PHE A 49 1.97 0.92 3.70
C PHE A 49 3.36 1.30 4.17
N ALA A 50 4.30 1.25 3.24
CA ALA A 50 5.64 1.79 3.38
C ALA A 50 6.01 2.57 2.11
N ARG A 51 6.52 3.78 2.29
CA ARG A 51 7.03 4.65 1.22
C ARG A 51 8.50 4.94 1.43
N ARG A 52 9.27 4.98 0.36
CA ARG A 52 10.64 5.48 0.33
C ARG A 52 10.76 6.54 -0.75
N ASP A 53 11.11 7.75 -0.32
CA ASP A 53 11.39 8.89 -1.18
C ASP A 53 12.91 9.07 -1.23
N ARG A 54 13.51 9.08 -2.43
CA ARG A 54 14.94 9.32 -2.62
C ARG A 54 15.13 10.54 -3.50
N ALA A 55 15.85 11.52 -2.97
CA ALA A 55 16.24 12.73 -3.67
C ALA A 55 17.43 12.48 -4.62
N PRO A 56 17.64 13.36 -5.60
CA PRO A 56 18.76 13.23 -6.56
C PRO A 56 20.14 13.20 -5.92
N ASP A 57 20.31 13.81 -4.74
CA ASP A 57 21.55 13.84 -3.96
C ASP A 57 21.83 12.53 -3.19
N GLY A 58 20.95 11.54 -3.32
CA GLY A 58 21.04 10.24 -2.64
C GLY A 58 20.40 10.21 -1.25
N THR A 59 19.99 11.36 -0.70
CA THR A 59 19.24 11.43 0.56
C THR A 59 17.94 10.65 0.42
N ALA A 60 17.58 9.90 1.46
CA ALA A 60 16.37 9.10 1.46
C ALA A 60 15.53 9.35 2.71
N MET A 61 14.21 9.36 2.51
CA MET A 61 13.21 9.39 3.55
C MET A 61 12.33 8.14 3.43
N THR A 62 11.96 7.55 4.56
CA THR A 62 11.00 6.47 4.66
C THR A 62 9.79 6.92 5.47
N VAL A 63 8.61 6.51 5.05
CA VAL A 63 7.33 6.83 5.69
C VAL A 63 6.53 5.54 5.77
N SER A 64 5.83 5.30 6.88
CA SER A 64 4.99 4.11 7.04
C SER A 64 3.76 4.40 7.88
N GLY A 65 2.78 3.50 7.76
CA GLY A 65 1.54 3.55 8.52
C GLY A 65 0.50 2.68 7.84
N HIS A 66 -0.75 3.15 7.80
CA HIS A 66 -1.86 2.40 7.22
C HIS A 66 -2.48 3.11 6.02
N TRP A 67 -3.07 2.32 5.12
CA TRP A 67 -3.80 2.82 3.97
C TRP A 67 -5.19 2.20 3.88
N THR A 68 -6.13 2.97 3.35
CA THR A 68 -7.49 2.53 3.11
C THR A 68 -8.03 3.14 1.83
N LEU A 69 -9.07 2.51 1.27
CA LEU A 69 -9.90 3.11 0.24
C LEU A 69 -11.09 3.78 0.90
N ASN A 70 -11.28 5.07 0.62
CA ASN A 70 -12.34 5.84 1.24
C ASN A 70 -13.63 5.77 0.40
N GLY A 71 -14.56 4.93 0.83
CA GLY A 71 -15.93 4.87 0.31
C GLY A 71 -16.06 4.31 -1.11
N SER A 72 -17.08 4.77 -1.83
CA SER A 72 -17.45 4.33 -3.18
C SER A 72 -16.68 5.03 -4.31
N GLY A 73 -15.75 5.93 -3.98
CA GLY A 73 -15.00 6.74 -4.94
C GLY A 73 -13.55 6.28 -5.11
N PRO A 74 -12.83 6.84 -6.10
CA PRO A 74 -11.44 6.52 -6.38
C PRO A 74 -10.50 7.25 -5.40
N TRP A 75 -10.72 7.09 -4.09
CA TRP A 75 -9.98 7.80 -3.05
C TRP A 75 -9.12 6.85 -2.24
N LEU A 76 -7.80 7.09 -2.26
CA LEU A 76 -6.81 6.39 -1.45
C LEU A 76 -6.42 7.31 -0.29
N ARG A 77 -6.53 6.81 0.94
CA ARG A 77 -6.04 7.50 2.14
C ARG A 77 -4.79 6.80 2.63
N LEU A 78 -3.72 7.57 2.85
CA LEU A 78 -2.55 7.16 3.61
C LEU A 78 -2.59 7.87 4.96
N VAL A 79 -2.34 7.16 6.04
CA VAL A 79 -2.21 7.74 7.39
C VAL A 79 -0.82 7.41 7.90
N VAL A 80 -0.06 8.45 8.14
CA VAL A 80 1.35 8.34 8.54
C VAL A 80 1.42 8.08 10.04
N GLU A 81 2.14 7.03 10.41
CA GLU A 81 2.38 6.65 11.80
C GLU A 81 3.86 6.78 12.17
N ASP A 82 4.76 6.48 11.22
CA ASP A 82 6.21 6.60 11.43
C ASP A 82 6.94 7.13 10.18
N TRP A 83 8.08 7.77 10.41
CA TRP A 83 8.98 8.24 9.36
C TRP A 83 10.42 8.34 9.85
N ALA A 84 11.35 8.25 8.90
CA ALA A 84 12.77 8.46 9.14
C ALA A 84 13.44 9.10 7.90
N PRO A 85 14.46 9.96 8.07
CA PRO A 85 14.97 10.45 9.36
C PRO A 85 13.99 11.43 10.04
N ARG A 86 14.12 11.60 11.36
CA ARG A 86 13.34 12.59 12.14
C ARG A 86 13.95 13.99 12.11
N ARG A 87 15.20 14.10 11.67
CA ARG A 87 15.98 15.34 11.62
C ARG A 87 16.76 15.43 10.32
N ALA A 88 16.87 16.63 9.79
CA ALA A 88 17.80 16.96 8.71
C ALA A 88 18.98 17.73 9.30
N CYS A 89 20.21 17.34 8.99
CA CYS A 89 21.41 18.04 9.46
C CYS A 89 22.11 18.70 8.27
N GLY A 90 22.45 19.97 8.42
CA GLY A 90 23.24 20.74 7.47
C GLY A 90 24.45 21.38 8.15
N LEU A 91 25.12 22.27 7.41
CA LEU A 91 26.35 22.95 7.87
C LEU A 91 26.16 23.71 9.20
N PHE A 92 24.95 24.22 9.46
CA PHE A 92 24.65 25.07 10.61
C PHE A 92 23.86 24.35 11.72
N GLY A 93 23.80 23.01 11.69
CA GLY A 93 23.13 22.20 12.70
C GLY A 93 21.97 21.36 12.14
N CYS A 94 21.17 20.80 13.05
CA CYS A 94 20.07 19.90 12.71
C CYS A 94 18.71 20.51 13.05
N THR A 95 17.74 20.27 12.19
CA THR A 95 16.34 20.68 12.37
C THR A 95 15.42 19.47 12.35
N ASP A 96 14.35 19.52 13.14
CA ASP A 96 13.33 18.46 13.16
C ASP A 96 12.49 18.50 11.88
N ILE A 97 12.28 17.32 11.30
CA ILE A 97 11.43 17.13 10.12
C ILE A 97 10.01 16.87 10.61
N ARG A 98 9.10 17.78 10.25
CA ARG A 98 7.67 17.63 10.51
C ARG A 98 7.00 16.93 9.34
N MET A 99 6.38 15.79 9.62
CA MET A 99 5.62 15.02 8.64
C MET A 99 4.13 15.32 8.78
N LEU A 100 3.40 15.32 7.66
CA LEU A 100 1.95 15.38 7.68
C LEU A 100 1.39 14.07 8.27
N PRO A 101 0.29 14.11 9.04
CA PRO A 101 -0.29 12.91 9.64
C PRO A 101 -0.93 11.96 8.62
N GLY A 102 -1.03 12.36 7.35
CA GLY A 102 -1.62 11.57 6.28
C GLY A 102 -1.83 12.36 5.02
N GLU A 103 -2.16 11.64 3.95
CA GLU A 103 -2.33 12.15 2.60
C GLU A 103 -3.57 11.50 1.98
N THR A 104 -4.31 12.23 1.16
CA THR A 104 -5.48 11.69 0.45
C THR A 104 -5.33 11.95 -1.03
N TYR A 105 -5.38 10.88 -1.81
CA TYR A 105 -5.19 10.91 -3.25
C TYR A 105 -6.45 10.47 -3.97
N ARG A 106 -6.74 11.13 -5.08
CA ARG A 106 -7.54 10.51 -6.13
C ARG A 106 -6.65 9.51 -6.86
N TYR A 107 -7.05 8.24 -6.95
CA TYR A 107 -6.27 7.21 -7.64
C TYR A 107 -6.93 6.79 -8.96
N ILE A 108 -6.12 6.43 -9.95
CA ILE A 108 -6.57 5.75 -11.16
C ILE A 108 -5.61 4.61 -11.42
N LEU A 109 -6.12 3.39 -11.47
CA LEU A 109 -5.38 2.20 -11.87
C LEU A 109 -5.63 1.92 -13.35
N ARG A 110 -4.58 1.84 -14.16
CA ARG A 110 -4.62 1.52 -15.58
C ARG A 110 -3.86 0.22 -15.82
N ASP A 111 -4.46 -0.67 -16.59
CA ASP A 111 -3.86 -1.90 -17.10
C ASP A 111 -3.26 -2.86 -16.03
N GLY A 112 -3.53 -2.59 -14.74
CA GLY A 112 -3.01 -3.33 -13.59
C GLY A 112 -1.57 -3.00 -13.20
N ASP A 113 -0.84 -2.25 -14.01
CA ASP A 113 0.59 -1.99 -13.87
C ASP A 113 0.93 -0.49 -13.75
N ARG A 114 -0.04 0.40 -13.97
CA ARG A 114 0.13 1.86 -13.82
C ARG A 114 -0.85 2.42 -12.80
N LEU A 115 -0.30 3.01 -11.75
CA LEU A 115 -1.06 3.69 -10.69
C LEU A 115 -0.81 5.18 -10.78
N MET A 116 -1.86 5.95 -10.97
CA MET A 116 -1.79 7.40 -11.00
C MET A 116 -2.41 7.95 -9.72
N LEU A 117 -1.65 8.73 -8.96
CA LEU A 117 -2.10 9.41 -7.75
C LEU A 117 -2.15 10.91 -7.99
N GLU A 118 -3.25 11.54 -7.58
CA GLU A 118 -3.48 12.96 -7.75
C GLU A 118 -3.95 13.59 -6.44
N ASP A 119 -3.29 14.67 -6.04
CA ASP A 119 -3.63 15.51 -4.89
C ASP A 119 -3.59 17.00 -5.27
N THR A 120 -3.58 17.88 -4.27
CA THR A 120 -3.49 19.33 -4.49
C THR A 120 -2.14 19.80 -5.07
N GLY A 121 -1.08 18.99 -4.92
CA GLY A 121 0.25 19.24 -5.46
C GLY A 121 0.41 18.80 -6.91
N GLY A 122 -0.55 18.04 -7.45
CA GLY A 122 -0.59 17.63 -8.84
C GLY A 122 -0.73 16.12 -8.99
N ARG A 123 -0.19 15.60 -10.09
CA ARG A 123 -0.33 14.20 -10.48
C ARG A 123 1.02 13.51 -10.58
N THR A 124 1.11 12.33 -10.01
CA THR A 124 2.26 11.44 -10.11
C THR A 124 1.83 10.09 -10.67
N GLU A 125 2.53 9.61 -11.68
CA GLU A 125 2.32 8.29 -12.24
C GLU A 125 3.39 7.32 -11.75
N PHE A 126 2.94 6.18 -11.24
CA PHE A 126 3.76 5.09 -10.76
C PHE A 126 3.60 3.88 -11.67
N GLN A 127 4.70 3.18 -11.88
CA GLN A 127 4.74 1.86 -12.51
C GLN A 127 4.85 0.80 -11.42
N ARG A 128 4.19 -0.35 -11.60
CA ARG A 128 4.36 -1.49 -10.71
C ARG A 128 5.82 -1.96 -10.73
N ALA A 129 6.41 -2.14 -9.57
CA ALA A 129 7.72 -2.77 -9.45
C ALA A 129 7.55 -4.28 -9.69
N SER A 130 8.33 -4.81 -10.63
CA SER A 130 8.39 -6.23 -11.00
C SER A 130 9.04 -7.07 -9.92
#